data_AF-A0AAE6T8A9-F1
#
_entry.id   AF-A0AAE6T8A9-F1
#
_cell.length_a   1.000
_cell.length_b   1.000
_cell.length_c   1.000
_cell.angle_alpha   90.00
_cell.angle_beta   90.00
_cell.angle_gamma   90.00
#
_symmetry.space_group_name_H-M   'P 1'
#
loop_
_entity.id
_entity.type
_entity.pdbx_description
1 polymer ?
#
loop_
_entity_poly.entity_id
_entity_poly.type
_entity_poly.pdbx_seq_one_letter_code
_entity_poly.pdbx_strand_id
1 'polypeptide(L)'
;MIDAYIHFIFPHPGDWDKFTMAAVYQDTEGYVRTNYYTQDTLPAGQAPALADVVAALVGLGEPWQASQGWAYLDQVRGSAPGDTIPAIILDVEAVNAQGGRRIFTRADYPSFIISVPSAVEFFEHFTCAQLNS
;
A
#
# COMPACT_ATOMS: atom_id res chain seq x y z
N MET A 1 -12.90 -9.82 -12.49
CA MET A 1 -12.87 -8.48 -11.90
C MET A 1 -11.43 -8.27 -11.48
N ILE A 2 -10.81 -7.12 -11.77
CA ILE A 2 -9.47 -6.85 -11.24
C ILE A 2 -9.66 -6.34 -9.82
N ASP A 3 -8.97 -6.93 -8.85
CA ASP A 3 -8.96 -6.38 -7.51
C ASP A 3 -8.07 -5.12 -7.55
N ALA A 4 -8.57 -4.00 -7.03
CA ALA A 4 -7.83 -2.75 -7.03
C ALA A 4 -6.58 -2.87 -6.15
N TYR A 5 -5.52 -2.16 -6.50
CA TYR A 5 -4.31 -2.11 -5.70
C TYR A 5 -3.56 -0.80 -5.87
N ILE A 6 -2.74 -0.47 -4.88
CA ILE A 6 -1.75 0.61 -4.96
C ILE A 6 -0.37 -0.03 -4.99
N HIS A 7 0.45 0.36 -5.96
CA HIS A 7 1.84 -0.09 -6.10
C HIS A 7 2.78 1.06 -5.79
N PHE A 8 3.68 0.85 -4.83
CA PHE A 8 4.77 1.74 -4.47
C PHE A 8 6.09 1.21 -5.03
N ILE A 9 6.89 2.09 -5.60
CA ILE A 9 8.25 1.83 -6.06
C ILE A 9 9.19 2.82 -5.39
N PHE A 10 10.21 2.30 -4.70
CA PHE A 10 11.27 3.07 -4.06
C PHE A 10 12.56 2.90 -4.86
N PRO A 11 12.98 3.90 -5.67
CA PRO A 11 14.17 3.78 -6.53
C PRO A 11 15.45 3.55 -5.73
N HIS A 12 15.49 4.04 -4.49
CA HIS A 12 16.58 3.81 -3.55
C HIS A 12 15.98 3.25 -2.26
N PRO A 13 16.25 1.97 -1.92
CA PRO A 13 15.81 1.40 -0.65
C PRO A 13 16.29 2.28 0.52
N GLY A 14 15.40 2.52 1.48
CA GLY A 14 15.67 3.40 2.63
C GLY A 14 15.42 4.90 2.40
N ASP A 15 15.22 5.36 1.15
CA ASP A 15 14.85 6.74 0.80
C ASP A 15 13.34 6.86 0.59
N TRP A 16 12.57 6.76 1.68
CA TRP A 16 11.12 6.61 1.66
C TRP A 16 10.35 7.83 1.15
N ASP A 17 10.98 9.00 1.16
CA ASP A 17 10.41 10.23 0.59
C ASP A 17 10.44 10.22 -0.94
N LYS A 18 11.34 9.44 -1.55
CA LYS A 18 11.43 9.31 -3.01
C LYS A 18 10.74 8.04 -3.49
N PHE A 19 9.47 8.16 -3.84
CA PHE A 19 8.72 7.05 -4.41
C PHE A 19 7.89 7.45 -5.63
N THR A 20 7.50 6.42 -6.38
CA THR A 20 6.38 6.48 -7.33
C THR A 20 5.26 5.59 -6.82
N MET A 21 4.05 6.11 -6.83
CA MET A 21 2.83 5.38 -6.49
C MET A 21 1.97 5.25 -7.75
N ALA A 22 1.51 4.04 -8.03
CA ALA A 22 0.52 3.76 -9.07
C ALA A 22 -0.74 3.20 -8.42
N ALA A 23 -1.86 3.90 -8.55
CA ALA A 23 -3.17 3.41 -8.16
C ALA A 23 -3.83 2.73 -9.36
N VAL A 24 -4.16 1.45 -9.22
CA VAL A 24 -4.76 0.63 -10.28
C VAL A 24 -6.15 0.18 -9.82
N TYR A 25 -7.17 0.52 -10.60
CA TYR A 25 -8.56 0.24 -10.28
C TYR A 25 -9.41 0.10 -11.54
N GLN A 26 -10.64 -0.38 -11.39
CA GLN A 26 -11.62 -0.44 -12.47
C GLN A 26 -12.58 0.77 -12.35
N ASP A 27 -12.76 1.54 -13.43
CA ASP A 27 -13.70 2.65 -13.45
C ASP A 27 -15.17 2.18 -13.57
N THR A 28 -16.11 3.13 -13.51
CA THR A 28 -17.55 2.85 -13.59
C THR A 28 -18.00 2.23 -14.92
N GLU A 29 -17.21 2.39 -15.98
CA GLU A 29 -17.45 1.79 -17.31
C GLU A 29 -16.81 0.41 -17.43
N GLY A 30 -16.06 -0.03 -16.41
CA GLY A 30 -15.41 -1.31 -16.38
C GLY A 30 -14.00 -1.31 -16.96
N TYR A 31 -13.40 -0.16 -17.30
CA TYR A 31 -12.04 -0.08 -17.80
C TYR A 31 -11.03 -0.03 -16.65
N VAL A 32 -9.90 -0.72 -16.83
CA VAL A 32 -8.76 -0.59 -15.90
C VAL A 32 -8.12 0.78 -16.11
N ARG A 33 -8.01 1.54 -15.02
CA ARG A 33 -7.32 2.83 -14.95
C ARG A 33 -6.06 2.69 -14.14
N THR A 34 -5.09 3.55 -14.46
CA THR A 34 -3.87 3.71 -13.67
C THR A 34 -3.57 5.18 -13.52
N ASN A 35 -3.51 5.64 -12.27
CA ASN A 35 -3.13 6.99 -11.90
C ASN A 35 -1.77 6.95 -11.21
N TYR A 36 -0.86 7.86 -11.59
CA TYR A 36 0.49 7.92 -11.06
C TYR A 36 0.68 9.15 -10.18
N TYR A 37 1.39 8.97 -9.07
CA TYR A 37 1.70 10.01 -8.11
C TYR A 37 3.16 9.88 -7.64
N THR A 38 3.81 11.01 -7.43
CA THR A 38 5.02 11.18 -6.62
C THR A 38 4.67 11.92 -5.32
N GLN A 39 5.64 12.02 -4.39
CA GLN A 39 5.49 12.82 -3.17
C GLN A 39 4.95 14.23 -3.43
N ASP A 40 5.45 14.91 -4.48
CA ASP A 40 5.05 16.29 -4.82
C ASP A 40 3.64 16.41 -5.41
N THR A 41 3.13 15.33 -6.01
CA THR A 41 1.82 15.32 -6.69
C THR A 41 0.71 14.71 -5.83
N LEU A 42 1.06 14.14 -4.68
CA LEU A 42 0.07 13.61 -3.76
C LEU A 42 -0.80 14.74 -3.19
N PRO A 43 -2.13 14.54 -3.10
CA PRO A 43 -3.00 15.49 -2.44
C PRO A 43 -2.54 15.76 -0.99
N ALA A 44 -2.43 17.03 -0.61
CA ALA A 44 -1.86 17.43 0.70
C ALA A 44 -2.55 16.78 1.92
N GLY A 45 -3.83 16.43 1.82
CA GLY A 45 -4.57 15.73 2.88
C GLY A 45 -4.19 14.27 3.09
N GLN A 46 -3.44 13.66 2.16
CA GLN A 46 -3.12 12.22 2.17
C GLN A 46 -1.76 11.89 2.79
N ALA A 47 -0.95 12.89 3.12
CA ALA A 47 0.38 12.70 3.71
C ALA A 47 0.36 11.91 5.04
N PRO A 48 -0.60 12.14 5.99
CA PRO A 48 -0.64 11.37 7.23
C PRO A 48 -0.91 9.89 7.02
N ALA A 49 -1.81 9.53 6.10
CA ALA A 49 -2.15 8.13 5.85
C ALA A 49 -1.07 7.38 5.07
N LEU A 50 -0.31 8.08 4.22
CA LEU A 50 0.92 7.55 3.64
C LEU A 50 1.94 7.17 4.72
N ALA A 51 2.01 7.93 5.81
CA ALA A 51 2.98 7.66 6.88
C ALA A 51 2.75 6.29 7.55
N ASP A 52 1.50 5.84 7.70
CA ASP A 52 1.18 4.52 8.25
C ASP A 52 1.69 3.39 7.33
N VAL A 53 1.50 3.54 6.02
CA VAL A 53 2.01 2.59 5.01
C VAL A 53 3.54 2.59 5.01
N VAL A 54 4.16 3.77 4.99
CA VAL A 54 5.62 3.91 5.04
C VAL A 54 6.19 3.33 6.34
N ALA A 55 5.54 3.54 7.49
CA ALA A 55 5.98 2.99 8.76
C ALA A 55 6.03 1.45 8.75
N ALA A 56 5.04 0.80 8.13
CA ALA A 56 5.05 -0.66 7.96
C ALA A 56 6.20 -1.12 7.07
N LEU A 57 6.52 -0.38 6.00
CA LEU A 57 7.65 -0.66 5.11
C LEU A 57 9.01 -0.43 5.78
N VAL A 58 9.15 0.62 6.58
CA VAL A 58 10.35 0.90 7.41
C VAL A 58 10.53 -0.18 8.47
N GLY A 59 9.44 -0.73 8.99
CA GLY A 59 9.45 -1.83 9.95
C GLY A 59 10.00 -3.15 9.39
N LEU A 60 10.14 -3.26 8.06
CA LEU A 60 10.94 -4.30 7.43
C LEU A 60 12.42 -4.04 7.77
N GLY A 61 12.87 -4.60 8.89
CA GLY A 61 14.19 -4.34 9.45
C GLY A 61 15.37 -4.96 8.68
N GLU A 62 16.58 -4.54 9.05
CA GLU A 62 17.83 -5.08 8.52
C GLU A 62 17.91 -6.62 8.61
N PRO A 63 18.45 -7.30 7.59
CA PRO A 63 19.21 -6.75 6.46
C PRO A 63 18.35 -6.40 5.21
N TRP A 64 17.02 -6.40 5.32
CA TRP A 64 16.12 -6.23 4.18
C TRP A 64 15.55 -4.81 4.14
N GLN A 65 15.47 -4.23 2.95
CA GLN A 65 14.85 -2.93 2.72
C GLN A 65 13.88 -3.03 1.55
N ALA A 66 12.67 -2.49 1.72
CA ALA A 66 11.65 -2.52 0.68
C ALA A 66 12.12 -1.75 -0.57
N SER A 67 11.90 -2.38 -1.72
CA SER A 67 12.12 -1.81 -3.05
C SER A 67 10.80 -1.56 -3.79
N GLN A 68 9.81 -2.42 -3.54
CA GLN A 68 8.45 -2.27 -4.05
C GLN A 68 7.45 -2.76 -2.99
N GLY A 69 6.25 -2.20 -3.01
CA GLY A 69 5.14 -2.64 -2.16
C GLY A 69 3.81 -2.60 -2.89
N TRP A 70 3.00 -3.64 -2.73
CA TRP A 70 1.63 -3.68 -3.22
C TRP A 70 0.69 -3.66 -2.03
N ALA A 71 -0.21 -2.68 -2.01
CA ALA A 71 -1.27 -2.54 -1.04
C ALA A 71 -2.59 -2.94 -1.70
N TYR A 72 -3.37 -3.78 -1.03
CA TYR A 72 -4.70 -4.21 -1.45
C TYR A 72 -5.65 -4.22 -0.26
N LEU A 73 -6.94 -4.00 -0.52
CA LEU A 73 -7.99 -4.02 0.50
C LEU A 73 -8.48 -5.46 0.73
N ASP A 74 -8.53 -5.90 1.99
CA ASP A 74 -9.06 -7.21 2.40
C ASP A 74 -9.89 -7.07 3.68
N GLN A 75 -10.65 -8.11 4.03
CA GLN A 75 -11.38 -8.22 5.29
C GLN A 75 -10.59 -9.09 6.27
N VAL A 76 -10.27 -8.54 7.44
CA VAL A 76 -9.54 -9.24 8.50
C VAL A 76 -10.39 -9.39 9.76
N ARG A 77 -10.07 -10.37 10.61
CA ARG A 77 -10.79 -10.58 11.86
C ARG A 77 -10.71 -9.34 12.77
N GLY A 78 -11.87 -8.85 13.19
CA GLY A 78 -12.01 -7.78 14.18
C GLY A 78 -11.85 -8.27 15.62
N SER A 79 -12.02 -7.36 16.59
CA SER A 79 -11.86 -7.69 18.02
C SER A 79 -13.03 -8.49 18.59
N ALA A 80 -14.24 -8.36 18.01
CA ALA A 80 -15.41 -9.11 18.48
C ALA A 80 -15.51 -10.49 17.80
N PRO A 81 -16.07 -11.51 18.47
CA PRO A 81 -16.26 -12.83 17.86
C PRO A 81 -17.13 -12.75 16.60
N GLY A 82 -16.58 -13.19 15.46
CA GLY A 82 -17.27 -13.21 14.17
C GLY A 82 -17.24 -11.88 13.41
N ASP A 83 -16.63 -10.85 13.97
CA ASP A 83 -16.46 -9.56 13.33
C ASP A 83 -15.33 -9.56 12.30
N THR A 84 -15.51 -8.81 11.22
CA THR A 84 -14.49 -8.55 10.20
C THR A 84 -14.43 -7.07 9.90
N ILE A 85 -13.22 -6.52 9.85
CA ILE A 85 -12.95 -5.13 9.56
C ILE A 85 -12.12 -5.01 8.28
N PRO A 86 -12.29 -3.92 7.51
CA PRO A 86 -11.42 -3.66 6.38
C PRO A 86 -9.99 -3.39 6.86
N ALA A 87 -9.01 -3.88 6.11
CA ALA A 87 -7.61 -3.59 6.31
C ALA A 87 -6.86 -3.56 4.98
N ILE A 88 -5.77 -2.80 4.97
CA ILE A 88 -4.79 -2.86 3.90
C ILE A 88 -3.83 -4.01 4.18
N ILE A 89 -3.62 -4.85 3.19
CA ILE A 89 -2.62 -5.91 3.22
C ILE A 89 -1.46 -5.50 2.31
N LEU A 90 -0.24 -5.67 2.81
CA LEU A 90 0.97 -5.40 2.07
C LEU A 90 1.67 -6.70 1.62
N ASP A 91 2.00 -6.75 0.34
CA ASP A 91 3.05 -7.60 -0.19
C ASP A 91 4.26 -6.72 -0.52
N VAL A 92 5.44 -7.08 -0.04
CA VAL A 92 6.62 -6.22 -0.09
C VAL A 92 7.77 -6.95 -0.74
N GLU A 93 8.24 -6.46 -1.89
CA GLU A 93 9.50 -6.91 -2.46
C GLU A 93 10.64 -6.11 -1.83
N ALA A 94 11.56 -6.82 -1.18
CA ALA A 94 12.71 -6.24 -0.53
C ALA A 94 14.03 -6.76 -1.07
N VAL A 95 15.06 -5.93 -0.91
CA VAL A 95 16.43 -6.21 -1.30
C VAL A 95 17.35 -6.12 -0.09
N ASN A 96 18.52 -6.75 -0.17
CA ASN A 96 19.57 -6.62 0.84
C ASN A 96 20.90 -6.18 0.22
N ALA A 97 21.86 -5.78 1.05
CA ALA A 97 23.17 -5.29 0.61
C ALA A 97 24.01 -6.32 -0.17
N GLN A 98 23.65 -7.61 -0.12
CA GLN A 98 24.33 -8.69 -0.84
C GLN A 98 23.70 -8.97 -2.22
N GLY A 99 22.70 -8.19 -2.63
CA GLY A 99 21.99 -8.36 -3.90
C GLY A 99 20.86 -9.40 -3.85
N GLY A 100 20.51 -9.91 -2.67
CA GLY A 100 19.34 -10.75 -2.48
C GLY A 100 18.05 -9.98 -2.72
N ARG A 101 17.03 -10.64 -3.27
CA ARG A 101 15.68 -10.11 -3.49
C ARG A 101 14.64 -11.14 -3.04
N ARG A 102 13.64 -10.70 -2.29
CA ARG A 102 12.58 -11.56 -1.76
C ARG A 102 11.27 -10.79 -1.61
N ILE A 103 10.14 -11.49 -1.81
CA ILE A 103 8.82 -10.99 -1.43
C ILE A 103 8.50 -11.45 0.00
N PHE A 104 8.05 -10.50 0.80
CA PHE A 104 7.53 -10.69 2.15
C PHE A 104 6.05 -10.38 2.17
N THR A 105 5.29 -11.13 2.96
CA THR A 105 3.82 -11.00 3.06
C THR A 105 3.39 -10.90 4.52
N ARG A 106 2.08 -10.75 4.76
CA ARG A 106 1.49 -10.85 6.11
C ARG A 106 1.84 -12.14 6.88
N ALA A 107 2.22 -13.21 6.17
CA ALA A 107 2.68 -14.44 6.80
C ALA A 107 4.09 -14.31 7.40
N ASP A 108 4.94 -13.46 6.82
CA ASP A 108 6.27 -13.16 7.32
C ASP A 108 6.24 -12.02 8.36
N TYR A 109 5.44 -10.99 8.10
CA TYR A 109 5.33 -9.79 8.93
C TYR A 109 3.86 -9.47 9.23
N PRO A 110 3.34 -9.76 10.43
CA PRO A 110 1.97 -9.43 10.80
C PRO A 110 1.63 -7.93 10.72
N SER A 111 2.65 -7.05 10.80
CA SER A 111 2.52 -5.61 10.60
C SER A 111 2.15 -5.21 9.17
N PHE A 112 2.17 -6.14 8.22
CA PHE A 112 1.66 -5.92 6.86
C PHE A 112 0.13 -6.01 6.77
N ILE A 113 -0.55 -6.14 7.91
CA ILE A 113 -1.98 -5.92 8.04
C ILE A 113 -2.16 -4.55 8.71
N ILE A 114 -2.62 -3.57 7.95
CA ILE A 114 -2.83 -2.19 8.40
C ILE A 114 -4.33 -1.93 8.47
N SER A 115 -4.91 -2.06 9.67
CA SER A 115 -6.35 -1.87 9.91
C SER A 115 -6.69 -0.48 10.45
N VAL A 116 -5.75 0.47 10.43
CA VAL A 116 -6.04 1.86 10.82
C VAL A 116 -6.98 2.49 9.78
N PRO A 117 -8.08 3.15 10.21
CA PRO A 117 -9.06 3.71 9.27
C PRO A 117 -8.45 4.67 8.24
N SER A 118 -7.45 5.47 8.62
CA SER A 118 -6.72 6.38 7.74
C SER A 118 -6.11 5.68 6.52
N ALA A 119 -5.54 4.49 6.71
CA ALA A 119 -4.94 3.73 5.62
C ALA A 119 -5.99 3.16 4.66
N VAL A 120 -7.15 2.76 5.19
CA VAL A 120 -8.28 2.31 4.38
C VAL A 120 -8.85 3.48 3.57
N GLU A 121 -9.08 4.63 4.21
CA GLU A 121 -9.55 5.85 3.55
C GLU A 121 -8.56 6.33 2.46
N PHE A 122 -7.26 6.25 2.72
CA PHE A 122 -6.23 6.55 1.73
C PHE A 122 -6.33 5.64 0.51
N PHE A 123 -6.45 4.33 0.73
CA PHE A 123 -6.60 3.37 -0.36
C PHE A 123 -7.85 3.68 -1.19
N GLU A 124 -9.00 3.81 -0.54
CA GLU A 124 -10.28 4.12 -1.17
C GLU A 124 -10.22 5.44 -1.96
N HIS A 125 -9.56 6.47 -1.43
CA HIS A 125 -9.40 7.75 -2.12
C HIS A 125 -8.78 7.61 -3.51
N PHE A 126 -7.81 6.70 -3.68
CA PHE A 126 -7.10 6.52 -4.94
C PHE A 126 -7.67 5.40 -5.82
N THR A 127 -8.42 4.45 -5.25
CA THR A 127 -8.89 3.27 -5.99
C THR A 127 -10.39 3.20 -6.19
N CYS A 128 -11.19 4.00 -5.49
CA CYS A 128 -12.60 4.13 -5.83
C CYS A 128 -12.74 4.94 -7.11
N ALA A 129 -13.57 4.46 -8.03
CA ALA A 129 -13.96 5.23 -9.20
C ALA A 129 -14.63 6.53 -8.71
N GLN A 130 -13.89 7.64 -8.75
CA GLN A 130 -14.47 8.94 -8.44
C GLN A 130 -15.50 9.25 -9.53
N LEU A 131 -16.77 9.18 -9.18
CA LEU A 131 -17.82 9.81 -9.97
C LEU A 131 -17.55 11.31 -9.91
N ASN A 132 -16.93 11.87 -10.95
CA ASN A 132 -16.95 13.30 -11.18
C ASN A 132 -18.43 13.72 -11.20
N SER A 133 -18.88 14.34 -10.11
CA SER A 133 -20.19 14.98 -9.97
C SER A 133 -20.07 16.45 -10.31
#